data_AF-A0A7H8IPT2-F1
#
_entry.id   AF-A0A7H8IPT2-F1
#
_cell.length_a   1.000
_cell.length_b   1.000
_cell.length_c   1.000
_cell.angle_alpha   90.00
_cell.angle_beta   90.00
_cell.angle_gamma   90.00
#
_symmetry.space_group_name_H-M   'P 1'
#
loop_
_entity.id
_entity.type
_entity.pdbx_description
1 polymer ?
#
loop_
_entity_poly.entity_id
_entity_poly.type
_entity_poly.pdbx_seq_one_letter_code
_entity_poly.pdbx_strand_id
1 'polypeptide(L)'
;MTPRPETNDGWELDDLHRAEITIAMNWVIRTCQDIVRECSHKTFWVPSGTVTGTQPTTDHLIKSARTDVLNRLRHQIDGVERIITIAERERAKRKR
;
A
#
# COMPACT_ATOMS: atom_id res chain seq x y z
N MET A 1 -41.37 6.16 -27.44
CA MET A 1 -40.62 5.15 -26.67
C MET A 1 -39.15 5.33 -27.00
N THR A 2 -38.40 6.03 -26.16
CA THR A 2 -36.94 6.08 -26.23
C THR A 2 -36.38 4.88 -25.47
N PRO A 3 -35.38 4.16 -26.01
CA PRO A 3 -34.79 3.02 -25.32
C PRO A 3 -34.05 3.55 -24.10
N ARG A 4 -34.39 3.03 -22.93
CA ARG A 4 -33.69 3.29 -21.68
C ARG A 4 -32.30 2.66 -21.82
N PRO A 5 -31.19 3.39 -21.58
CA PRO A 5 -29.87 2.79 -21.66
C PRO A 5 -29.80 1.68 -20.62
N GLU A 6 -29.63 0.45 -21.09
CA GLU A 6 -29.37 -0.69 -20.23
C GLU A 6 -28.03 -0.46 -19.53
N THR A 7 -28.12 -0.24 -18.23
CA THR A 7 -27.10 -0.12 -17.19
C THR A 7 -25.72 -0.69 -17.56
N ASN A 8 -24.85 0.18 -18.08
CA ASN A 8 -23.41 -0.06 -18.24
C ASN A 8 -22.65 0.07 -16.90
N ASP A 9 -23.32 0.61 -15.87
CA ASP A 9 -22.81 0.96 -14.54
C ASP A 9 -22.19 -0.23 -13.78
N GLY A 10 -22.59 -1.45 -14.13
CA GLY A 10 -22.06 -2.69 -13.55
C GLY A 10 -20.60 -2.92 -13.93
N TRP A 11 -20.33 -2.90 -15.24
CA TRP A 11 -19.01 -3.12 -15.83
C TRP A 11 -18.07 -1.95 -15.53
N GLU A 12 -18.58 -0.72 -15.57
CA GLU A 12 -17.79 0.48 -15.29
C GLU A 12 -17.27 0.53 -13.84
N LEU A 13 -18.06 0.11 -12.85
CA LEU A 13 -17.60 0.06 -11.46
C LEU A 13 -16.63 -1.11 -11.20
N ASP A 14 -16.82 -2.25 -11.85
CA ASP A 14 -15.87 -3.37 -11.73
C ASP A 14 -14.50 -2.99 -12.33
N ASP A 15 -14.49 -2.26 -13.45
CA ASP A 15 -13.29 -1.68 -14.03
C ASP A 15 -12.66 -0.60 -13.12
N LEU A 16 -13.48 0.23 -12.47
CA LEU A 16 -13.02 1.22 -11.49
C LEU A 16 -12.34 0.55 -10.29
N HIS A 17 -12.96 -0.45 -9.67
CA HIS A 17 -12.35 -1.18 -8.55
C HIS A 17 -11.06 -1.89 -8.96
N ARG A 18 -11.01 -2.48 -10.17
CA ARG A 18 -9.78 -3.09 -10.69
C ARG A 18 -8.66 -2.05 -10.83
N ALA A 19 -8.98 -0.87 -11.37
CA ALA A 19 -8.02 0.22 -11.49
C ALA A 19 -7.53 0.71 -10.12
N GLU A 20 -8.44 0.89 -9.17
CA GLU A 20 -8.12 1.36 -7.81
C GLU A 20 -7.21 0.37 -7.07
N ILE A 21 -7.54 -0.93 -7.09
CA ILE A 21 -6.69 -1.99 -6.50
C ILE A 21 -5.31 -2.01 -7.18
N THR A 22 -5.25 -1.87 -8.50
CA THR A 22 -3.99 -1.86 -9.25
C THR A 22 -3.12 -0.67 -8.83
N ILE A 23 -3.70 0.53 -8.74
CA ILE A 23 -3.01 1.74 -8.31
C ILE A 23 -2.51 1.59 -6.87
N ALA A 24 -3.34 1.06 -5.98
CA ALA A 24 -3.00 0.82 -4.59
C ALA A 24 -1.81 -0.16 -4.46
N MET A 25 -1.85 -1.29 -5.16
CA MET A 25 -0.74 -2.27 -5.17
C MET A 25 0.54 -1.70 -5.76
N ASN A 26 0.45 -0.88 -6.82
CA ASN A 26 1.61 -0.17 -7.35
C ASN A 26 2.23 0.77 -6.31
N TRP A 27 1.43 1.38 -5.44
CA TRP A 27 1.91 2.24 -4.36
C TRP A 27 2.62 1.45 -3.25
N VAL A 28 2.12 0.25 -2.91
CA VAL A 28 2.81 -0.69 -2.01
C VAL A 28 4.19 -1.03 -2.55
N ILE A 29 4.27 -1.43 -3.83
CA ILE A 29 5.55 -1.81 -4.47
C ILE A 29 6.53 -0.64 -4.45
N ARG A 30 6.08 0.57 -4.78
CA ARG A 30 6.92 1.78 -4.73
C ARG A 30 7.41 2.08 -3.31
N THR A 31 6.56 1.92 -2.30
CA THR A 31 6.96 2.12 -0.90
C THR A 31 8.03 1.12 -0.47
N CYS A 32 7.91 -0.15 -0.88
CA CYS A 32 8.96 -1.15 -0.65
C CYS A 32 10.29 -0.74 -1.31
N GLN A 33 10.23 -0.25 -2.55
CA GLN A 33 11.41 0.24 -3.28
C GLN A 33 12.07 1.43 -2.56
N ASP A 34 11.27 2.39 -2.09
CA ASP A 34 11.77 3.56 -1.34
C ASP A 34 12.44 3.13 -0.04
N ILE A 35 11.82 2.21 0.72
CA ILE A 35 12.40 1.66 1.95
C ILE A 35 13.73 0.98 1.67
N VAL A 36 13.82 0.15 0.64
CA VAL A 36 15.09 -0.52 0.28
C VAL A 36 16.14 0.50 -0.12
N ARG A 37 15.78 1.53 -0.89
CA ARG A 37 16.71 2.57 -1.32
C ARG A 37 17.25 3.39 -0.14
N GLU A 38 16.40 3.70 0.83
CA GLU A 38 16.74 4.59 1.96
C GLU A 38 17.40 3.85 3.12
N CYS A 39 16.96 2.61 3.38
CA CYS A 39 17.33 1.85 4.56
C CYS A 39 18.18 0.61 4.24
N SER A 40 18.67 0.44 3.00
CA SER A 40 19.57 -0.66 2.65
C SER A 40 20.93 -0.18 2.17
N HIS A 41 21.98 -0.83 2.68
CA HIS A 41 23.33 -0.72 2.15
C HIS A 41 23.90 -2.12 1.92
N LYS A 42 24.31 -2.41 0.67
CA LYS A 42 24.83 -3.73 0.26
C LYS A 42 23.93 -4.88 0.72
N THR A 43 22.61 -4.74 0.58
CA THR A 43 21.57 -5.72 0.99
C THR A 43 21.32 -5.85 2.49
N PHE A 44 22.08 -5.16 3.34
CA PHE A 44 21.81 -5.11 4.78
C PHE A 44 20.90 -3.96 5.11
N TRP A 45 19.99 -4.16 6.06
CA TRP A 45 19.25 -3.06 6.65
C TRP A 45 20.21 -2.17 7.44
N VAL A 46 20.14 -0.87 7.20
CA VAL A 46 20.87 0.18 7.92
C VAL A 46 19.86 1.24 8.34
N PRO A 47 19.78 1.58 9.64
CA PRO A 47 18.93 2.67 10.12
C PRO A 47 19.22 3.97 9.37
N SER A 48 18.18 4.73 9.02
CA SER A 48 18.38 6.04 8.41
C SER A 48 19.05 6.99 9.41
N GLY A 49 20.03 7.77 8.95
CA GLY A 49 20.68 8.80 9.78
C GLY A 49 21.73 8.31 10.77
N THR A 50 22.15 7.03 10.73
CA THR A 50 23.33 6.60 11.50
C THR A 50 24.60 7.27 10.97
N VAL A 51 25.28 8.02 11.86
CA VAL A 51 26.59 8.61 11.57
C VAL A 51 27.61 7.48 11.32
N THR A 52 28.35 7.59 10.22
CA THR A 52 29.38 6.63 9.84
C THR A 52 30.38 6.42 10.98
N GLY A 53 30.54 5.18 11.43
CA GLY A 53 31.51 4.81 12.47
C GLY A 53 30.95 4.69 13.88
N THR A 54 29.66 4.97 14.11
CA THR A 54 29.00 4.72 15.40
C THR A 54 28.10 3.49 15.32
N GLN A 55 28.28 2.54 16.24
CA GLN A 55 27.38 1.40 16.35
C GLN A 55 26.05 1.86 16.97
N PRO A 56 24.90 1.68 16.29
CA PRO A 56 23.61 2.09 16.82
C PRO A 56 23.24 1.24 18.05
N THR A 57 22.65 1.90 19.05
CA THR A 57 22.11 1.22 20.24
C THR A 57 20.86 0.41 19.90
N THR A 58 20.51 -0.57 20.73
CA THR A 58 19.28 -1.36 20.58
C THR A 58 18.03 -0.48 20.50
N ASP A 59 17.92 0.55 21.34
CA ASP A 59 16.78 1.48 21.31
C ASP A 59 16.69 2.28 20.01
N HIS A 60 17.85 2.69 19.46
CA HIS A 60 17.91 3.34 18.16
C HIS A 60 17.43 2.40 17.05
N LEU A 61 17.88 1.13 17.08
CA LEU A 61 17.43 0.11 16.12
C LEU A 61 15.92 -0.13 16.21
N ILE A 62 15.37 -0.26 17.42
CA ILE A 62 13.92 -0.44 17.62
C ILE A 62 13.14 0.75 17.07
N LYS A 63 13.61 1.98 17.35
CA LYS A 63 12.96 3.20 16.86
C LYS A 63 12.99 3.27 15.34
N SER A 64 14.15 3.12 14.71
CA SER A 64 14.29 3.15 13.25
C SER A 64 13.52 2.04 12.57
N ALA A 65 13.52 0.81 13.09
CA ALA A 65 12.72 -0.27 12.51
C ALA A 65 11.23 0.10 12.48
N ARG A 66 10.71 0.68 13.57
CA ARG A 66 9.32 1.13 13.65
C ARG A 66 9.02 2.28 12.69
N THR A 67 9.84 3.32 12.68
CA THR A 67 9.56 4.54 11.89
C THR A 67 9.86 4.36 10.41
N ASP A 68 10.99 3.77 10.09
CA ASP A 68 11.58 3.82 8.74
C ASP A 68 11.08 2.68 7.85
N VAL A 69 10.56 1.60 8.48
CA VAL A 69 10.12 0.39 7.78
C VAL A 69 8.70 0.00 8.17
N LEU A 70 8.49 -0.41 9.43
CA LEU A 70 7.26 -1.10 9.82
C LEU A 70 6.01 -0.23 9.73
N ASN A 71 6.07 1.01 10.23
CA ASN A 71 4.92 1.92 10.18
C ASN A 71 4.58 2.31 8.75
N ARG A 72 5.58 2.52 7.89
CA ARG A 72 5.36 2.81 6.47
C ARG A 72 4.66 1.64 5.79
N LEU A 73 5.20 0.43 5.92
CA LEU A 73 4.58 -0.77 5.33
C LEU A 73 3.18 -1.01 5.85
N ARG A 74 2.96 -0.91 7.16
CA ARG A 74 1.63 -1.12 7.74
C ARG A 74 0.62 -0.11 7.22
N HIS A 75 0.99 1.17 7.13
CA HIS A 75 0.11 2.18 6.56
C HIS A 75 -0.32 1.86 5.12
N GLN A 76 0.60 1.34 4.30
CA GLN A 76 0.30 0.90 2.94
C GLN A 76 -0.67 -0.27 2.92
N ILE A 77 -0.37 -1.31 3.70
CA ILE A 77 -1.15 -2.55 3.76
C ILE A 77 -2.57 -2.24 4.23
N ASP A 78 -2.72 -1.50 5.33
CA ASP A 78 -4.02 -1.11 5.88
C ASP A 78 -4.84 -0.30 4.85
N GLY A 79 -4.18 0.56 4.07
CA GLY A 79 -4.81 1.34 3.00
C GLY A 79 -5.36 0.45 1.88
N VAL A 80 -4.56 -0.51 1.39
CA VAL A 80 -4.98 -1.43 0.34
C VAL A 80 -6.09 -2.37 0.82
N GLU A 81 -5.98 -2.91 2.03
CA GLU A 81 -7.02 -3.76 2.63
C GLU A 81 -8.36 -3.04 2.71
N ARG A 82 -8.35 -1.75 3.05
CA ARG A 82 -9.56 -0.93 3.06
C ARG A 82 -10.19 -0.78 1.67
N ILE A 83 -9.39 -0.53 0.64
CA ILE A 83 -9.87 -0.43 -0.75
C ILE A 83 -10.52 -1.75 -1.18
N ILE A 84 -9.85 -2.88 -0.92
CA ILE A 84 -10.38 -4.20 -1.24
C ILE A 84 -11.70 -4.46 -0.50
N THR A 85 -11.75 -4.16 0.80
CA THR A 85 -12.96 -4.33 1.61
C THR A 85 -14.15 -3.51 1.07
N ILE A 86 -13.89 -2.30 0.58
CA ILE A 86 -14.93 -1.45 -0.05
C ILE A 86 -15.41 -2.10 -1.34
N ALA A 87 -14.50 -2.50 -2.22
CA ALA A 87 -14.84 -3.14 -3.49
C ALA A 87 -15.66 -4.43 -3.29
N GLU A 88 -15.27 -5.26 -2.33
CA GLU A 88 -16.00 -6.48 -1.96
C GLU A 88 -17.41 -6.18 -1.45
N ARG A 89 -17.56 -5.17 -0.59
CA ARG A 89 -18.85 -4.75 -0.05
C ARG A 89 -19.78 -4.25 -1.16
N GLU A 90 -19.29 -3.41 -2.06
CA GLU A 90 -20.09 -2.90 -3.17
C GLU A 90 -20.50 -4.02 -4.13
N ARG A 91 -19.58 -4.96 -4.41
CA ARG A 91 -19.89 -6.16 -5.20
C ARG A 91 -20.94 -7.05 -4.53
N ALA A 92 -20.90 -7.19 -3.20
CA ALA A 92 -21.86 -7.99 -2.45
C ALA A 92 -23.27 -7.36 -2.45
N LYS A 93 -23.37 -6.02 -2.36
CA LYS A 93 -24.66 -5.30 -2.45
C LYS A 93 -25.35 -5.51 -3.79
N ARG A 94 -24.60 -5.58 -4.89
CA ARG A 94 -25.13 -5.78 -6.25
C ARG A 94 -25.64 -7.19 -6.53
N LYS A 95 -25.22 -8.19 -5.74
CA LYS A 95 -25.66 -9.58 -5.87
C LYS A 95 -26.93 -9.91 -5.09
N ARG A 96 -27.48 -8.95 -4.34
CA ARG A 96 -28.73 -9.07 -3.57
C ARG A 96 -29.85 -8.36 -4.30
#